data_AF-A0A1Y6FDF9-F1
#
_entry.id   AF-A0A1Y6FDF9-F1
#
_cell.length_a   1.000
_cell.length_b   1.000
_cell.length_c   1.000
_cell.angle_alpha   90.00
_cell.angle_beta   90.00
_cell.angle_gamma   90.00
#
_symmetry.space_group_name_H-M   'P 1'
#
loop_
_entity.id
_entity.type
_entity.pdbx_description
1 polymer ?
#
loop_
_entity_poly.entity_id
_entity_poly.type
_entity_poly.pdbx_seq_one_letter_code
_entity_poly.pdbx_strand_id
1 'polypeptide(L)' 'MQKNTVVAEQIRQTAYFLWEQDGRPEGNATAYWLRAKDMLLRQRAYDRWLAGGAPPDQAELFWTEAERDLGDE' A
#
# COMPACT_ATOMS: atom_id res chain seq x y z
N MET A 1 21.57 5.35 -5.29
CA MET A 1 20.33 5.77 -4.59
C MET A 1 19.24 6.13 -5.61
N GLN A 2 18.61 5.15 -6.27
CA GLN A 2 17.56 5.38 -7.30
C GLN A 2 16.20 4.77 -6.94
N LYS A 3 16.14 3.94 -5.89
CA LYS A 3 14.92 3.23 -5.48
C LYS A 3 13.84 4.18 -4.94
N ASN A 4 14.21 5.32 -4.36
CA ASN A 4 13.25 6.30 -3.83
C ASN A 4 12.53 7.08 -4.94
N THR A 5 13.19 7.37 -6.06
CA THR A 5 12.59 8.11 -7.18
C THR A 5 11.55 7.28 -7.92
N VAL A 6 11.86 6.02 -8.22
CA VAL A 6 10.91 5.12 -8.91
C VAL A 6 9.64 4.89 -8.07
N VAL A 7 9.78 4.79 -6.75
CA VAL A 7 8.64 4.64 -5.84
C VAL A 7 7.78 5.91 -5.82
N ALA A 8 8.40 7.08 -5.76
CA ALA A 8 7.67 8.34 -5.80
C ALA A 8 6.90 8.52 -7.12
N GLU A 9 7.48 8.11 -8.25
CA GLU A 9 6.82 8.13 -9.55
C GLU A 9 5.62 7.17 -9.60
N GLN A 10 5.76 5.95 -9.10
CA GLN A 10 4.64 5.00 -9.02
C GLN A 10 3.49 5.52 -8.16
N ILE A 11 3.78 6.08 -6.97
CA ILE A 11 2.76 6.67 -6.11
C ILE A 11 2.03 7.79 -6.84
N ARG A 12 2.76 8.65 -7.56
CA ARG A 12 2.17 9.74 -8.32
C ARG A 12 1.27 9.25 -9.44
N GLN A 13 1.70 8.22 -10.19
CA GLN A 13 0.89 7.61 -11.25
C GLN A 13 -0.39 6.97 -10.69
N THR A 14 -0.28 6.19 -9.61
CA THR A 14 -1.44 5.57 -8.97
C THR A 14 -2.39 6.62 -8.39
N ALA A 15 -1.87 7.67 -7.75
CA ALA A 15 -2.68 8.76 -7.22
C ALA A 15 -3.43 9.51 -8.31
N TYR A 16 -2.75 9.79 -9.44
CA TYR A 16 -3.35 10.45 -10.59
C TYR A 16 -4.45 9.58 -11.22
N PHE A 17 -4.20 8.28 -11.37
CA PHE A 17 -5.19 7.32 -11.90
C PHE A 17 -6.44 7.25 -11.01
N LEU A 18 -6.26 7.15 -9.69
CA LEU A 18 -7.37 7.17 -8.73
C LEU A 18 -8.15 8.49 -8.79
N TRP A 19 -7.45 9.61 -8.88
CA TRP A 19 -8.07 10.93 -8.97
C TRP A 19 -8.83 11.13 -10.29
N GLU A 20 -8.32 10.60 -11.39
CA GLU A 20 -9.00 10.64 -12.69
C GLU A 20 -10.24 9.73 -12.73
N GLN A 21 -10.16 8.53 -12.15
CA GLN A 21 -11.32 7.62 -12.02
C GLN A 21 -12.45 8.21 -11.18
N ASP A 22 -12.12 8.97 -10.13
CA ASP A 22 -13.09 9.58 -9.24
C ASP A 22 -13.72 10.87 -9.82
N GLY A 23 -13.34 11.27 -11.04
CA GLY A 23 -13.90 12.44 -11.73
C GLY A 23 -13.17 13.75 -11.42
N ARG A 24 -11.93 13.69 -10.95
CA ARG A 24 -11.08 14.84 -10.60
C ARG A 24 -11.72 15.81 -9.62
N PRO A 25 -12.14 15.34 -8.43
CA PRO A 25 -12.63 16.23 -7.39
C PRO A 25 -11.52 17.24 -7.00
N GLU A 26 -11.86 18.53 -7.02
CA GLU A 26 -10.96 19.60 -6.64
C GLU A 26 -10.73 19.58 -5.12
N GLY A 27 -9.48 19.72 -4.68
CA GLY A 27 -9.10 19.78 -3.26
C GLY A 27 -8.71 18.46 -2.59
N ASN A 28 -8.92 17.30 -3.22
CA ASN A 28 -8.64 15.99 -2.58
C ASN A 28 -7.35 15.29 -3.06
N ALA A 29 -6.52 15.93 -3.88
CA ALA A 29 -5.32 15.32 -4.46
C ALA A 29 -4.37 14.68 -3.41
N THR A 30 -4.21 15.32 -2.24
CA THR A 30 -3.39 14.81 -1.13
C THR A 30 -3.94 13.50 -0.55
N ALA A 31 -5.27 13.36 -0.46
CA ALA A 31 -5.91 12.15 0.03
C ALA A 31 -5.70 10.97 -0.94
N TYR A 32 -5.79 11.21 -2.26
CA TYR A 32 -5.48 10.18 -3.25
C TYR A 32 -3.99 9.82 -3.27
N TRP A 33 -3.10 10.77 -3.03
CA TRP A 33 -1.68 10.50 -2.90
C TRP A 33 -1.36 9.61 -1.69
N LEU A 34 -1.98 9.87 -0.54
CA LEU A 34 -1.87 9.03 0.65
C LEU A 34 -2.43 7.62 0.42
N ARG A 35 -3.61 7.51 -0.22
CA ARG A 35 -4.18 6.20 -0.61
C ARG A 35 -3.27 5.44 -1.55
N ALA A 36 -2.74 6.08 -2.59
CA ALA A 36 -1.83 5.46 -3.55
C ALA A 36 -0.54 4.95 -2.88
N LYS A 37 0.00 5.71 -1.92
CA LYS A 37 1.15 5.31 -1.13
C LYS A 37 0.86 4.07 -0.29
N ASP A 38 -0.29 4.04 0.37
CA ASP A 38 -0.73 2.90 1.18
C ASP A 38 -0.92 1.63 0.33
N MET A 39 -1.60 1.77 -0.81
CA MET A 39 -1.79 0.68 -1.77
C MET A 39 -0.46 0.11 -2.26
N LEU A 40 0.50 0.97 -2.61
CA LEU A 40 1.81 0.52 -3.08
C LEU A 40 2.61 -0.18 -1.98
N LEU A 41 2.50 0.28 -0.73
CA LEU A 41 3.12 -0.35 0.43
C LEU A 41 2.53 -1.75 0.66
N ARG A 42 1.20 -1.85 0.65
CA ARG A 42 0.48 -3.12 0.81
C ARG A 42 0.77 -4.09 -0.33
N GLN A 43 0.82 -3.60 -1.57
CA GLN A 43 1.17 -4.40 -2.75
C GLN A 43 2.57 -4.99 -2.62
N ARG A 44 3.55 -4.22 -2.15
CA ARG A 44 4.92 -4.72 -1.92
C ARG A 44 5.01 -5.71 -0.76
N ALA A 45 4.26 -5.47 0.32
CA ALA A 45 4.18 -6.42 1.42
C ALA A 45 3.56 -7.74 0.95
N TYR A 46 2.50 -7.66 0.15
CA TYR A 46 1.83 -8.82 -0.44
C TYR A 46 2.70 -9.55 -1.46
N ASP A 47 3.42 -8.82 -2.32
CA ASP A 47 4.37 -9.39 -3.28
C ASP A 47 5.50 -10.15 -2.56
N ARG A 48 5.99 -9.58 -1.44
CA ARG A 48 6.98 -10.24 -0.57
C ARG A 48 6.40 -11.47 0.13
N TRP A 49 5.16 -11.41 0.58
CA TRP A 49 4.45 -12.55 1.17
C TRP A 49 4.22 -13.68 0.15
N LEU A 50 3.86 -13.31 -1.08
CA LEU A 50 3.68 -14.22 -2.21
C LEU A 50 5.02 -14.86 -2.64
N ALA A 51 6.08 -14.06 -2.73
CA ALA A 51 7.44 -14.54 -3.01
C ALA A 51 7.98 -15.46 -1.90
N GLY A 52 7.50 -15.30 -0.66
CA GLY A 52 7.76 -16.20 0.47
C GLY A 52 6.97 -17.51 0.45
N GLY A 53 6.14 -17.75 -0.58
CA GLY A 53 5.39 -18.98 -0.78
C GLY A 53 3.97 -18.96 -0.22
N ALA A 54 3.45 -17.80 0.20
CA ALA A 54 2.08 -17.57 0.68
C ALA A 54 1.45 -18.79 1.38
N PRO A 55 1.99 -19.24 2.54
CA PRO A 55 1.43 -20.37 3.26
C PRO A 55 0.03 -19.99 3.76
N PRO A 56 -1.05 -20.63 3.23
CA PRO A 56 -2.43 -20.25 3.54
C PRO A 56 -2.82 -20.61 4.98
N ASP A 57 -2.08 -21.52 5.63
CA ASP A 57 -2.32 -22.03 6.99
C ASP A 57 -1.88 -21.05 8.09
N GLN A 58 -1.14 -19.99 7.74
CA GLN A 58 -0.69 -18.97 8.70
C GLN A 58 -1.27 -17.59 8.42
N ALA A 59 -2.11 -17.43 7.39
CA ALA A 59 -2.69 -16.12 7.05
C ALA A 59 -3.43 -15.51 8.25
N GLU A 60 -4.18 -16.31 9.01
CA GLU A 60 -4.87 -15.87 10.23
C GLU A 60 -3.91 -15.49 11.38
N LEU A 61 -2.81 -16.24 11.57
CA LEU A 61 -1.79 -15.91 12.58
C LEU A 61 -1.13 -14.56 12.31
N PHE A 62 -0.86 -14.22 11.05
CA PHE A 62 -0.30 -12.92 10.68
C PHE A 62 -1.28 -11.75 10.85
N TRP A 63 -2.60 -11.97 10.66
CA TRP A 63 -3.61 -10.95 10.99
C TRP A 63 -3.72 -10.71 12.49
N THR A 64 -3.67 -11.78 13.31
CA THR A 64 -3.71 -11.68 14.79
C THR A 64 -2.41 -11.11 15.38
N GLU A 65 -1.23 -11.43 14.82
CA GLU A 65 0.05 -10.84 15.26
C GLU A 65 0.15 -9.36 14.91
N ALA A 66 -0.28 -8.96 13.71
CA ALA A 66 -0.29 -7.55 13.30
C ALA A 66 -1.27 -6.70 14.13
N GLU A 67 -2.36 -7.30 14.62
CA GLU A 67 -3.31 -6.63 15.51
C GLU A 67 -2.76 -6.49 16.95
N ARG A 68 -1.96 -7.47 17.42
CA ARG A 68 -1.26 -7.40 18.71
C ARG A 68 -0.11 -6.39 18.75
N ASP A 69 0.65 -6.26 17.67
CA ASP A 69 1.76 -5.30 17.58
C ASP A 69 1.29 -3.83 17.58
N LEU A 70 0.04 -3.59 17.16
CA LEU A 70 -0.62 -2.28 17.19
C LEU A 70 -1.35 -1.98 18.51
N GLY A 71 -1.39 -2.92 19.47
CA GLY A 71 -2.31 -2.89 20.60
C GLY A 71 -1.71 -2.90 22.02
N ASP A 72 -0.43 -3.22 22.22
CA ASP A 72 0.13 -3.39 23.58
C ASP A 72 1.54 -2.77 23.70
N GLU A 73 1.63 -1.67 24.46
CA GLU A 73 2.84 -1.16 25.13
C GLU A 73 2.95 -1.79 26.51
#